data_AF-A3A4X2-F1
#
_entry.id   AF-A3A4X2-F1
#
_cell.length_a   1.000
_cell.length_b   1.000
_cell.length_c   1.000
_cell.angle_alpha   90.00
_cell.angle_beta   90.00
_cell.angle_gamma   90.00
#
_symmetry.space_group_name_H-M   'P 1'
#
loop_
_entity.id
_entity.type
_entity.pdbx_description
1 polymer ?
#
loop_
_entity_poly.entity_id
_entity_poly.type
_entity_poly.pdbx_seq_one_letter_code
_entity_poly.pdbx_strand_id
1 'polypeptide(L)'
;MKDLLDAKEKEAKVKEERWKETKEIQERKLLFAEHNLVWDQEQKIMFCDVSTLEPDVRTYVLAMRTQIAASKVAALNGGFDGSSGFGGEFGDGNGEV
;
A
#
# COMPACT_ATOMS: atom_id res chain seq x y z
N MET A 1 -42.93 -29.98 1.16
CA MET A 1 -41.79 -30.31 0.26
C MET A 1 -41.19 -29.06 -0.39
N LYS A 2 -41.99 -28.11 -0.88
CA LYS A 2 -41.50 -26.88 -1.50
C LYS A 2 -40.70 -25.97 -0.55
N ASP A 3 -41.17 -25.80 0.70
CA ASP A 3 -40.48 -24.97 1.70
C ASP A 3 -39.10 -25.54 2.12
N LEU A 4 -38.94 -26.86 2.07
CA LEU A 4 -37.68 -27.55 2.38
C LEU A 4 -36.63 -27.32 1.27
N LEU A 5 -37.08 -27.26 0.01
CA LEU A 5 -36.24 -26.91 -1.14
C LEU A 5 -35.83 -25.44 -1.08
N ASP A 6 -36.77 -24.54 -0.79
CA ASP A 6 -36.49 -23.10 -0.68
C ASP A 6 -35.53 -22.78 0.48
N ALA A 7 -35.68 -23.47 1.62
CA ALA A 7 -34.76 -23.35 2.75
C ALA A 7 -33.34 -23.81 2.38
N LYS A 8 -33.22 -24.94 1.68
CA LYS A 8 -31.92 -25.46 1.21
C LYS A 8 -31.25 -24.55 0.19
N GLU A 9 -32.02 -23.92 -0.70
CA GLU A 9 -31.49 -22.96 -1.67
C GLU A 9 -30.97 -21.69 -0.98
N LYS A 10 -31.71 -21.15 0.00
CA LYS A 10 -31.26 -20.00 0.79
C LYS A 10 -30.01 -20.33 1.60
N GLU A 11 -29.95 -21.51 2.21
CA GLU A 11 -28.77 -21.97 2.94
C GLU A 11 -27.54 -22.10 2.02
N ALA A 12 -27.72 -22.63 0.81
CA ALA A 12 -26.65 -22.71 -0.18
C ALA A 12 -26.12 -21.32 -0.59
N LYS A 13 -27.02 -20.36 -0.84
CA LYS A 13 -26.64 -18.96 -1.15
C LYS A 13 -25.88 -18.29 -0.01
N VAL A 14 -26.35 -18.44 1.22
CA VAL A 14 -25.65 -17.88 2.40
C VAL A 14 -24.27 -18.51 2.56
N LYS A 15 -24.15 -19.82 2.31
CA LYS A 15 -22.85 -20.50 2.35
C LYS A 15 -21.93 -19.95 1.26
N GLU A 16 -22.40 -19.83 0.02
CA GLU A 16 -21.65 -19.27 -1.10
C GLU A 16 -21.17 -17.84 -0.83
N GLU A 17 -22.05 -16.97 -0.32
CA GLU A 17 -21.68 -15.60 0.07
C GLU A 17 -20.60 -15.57 1.14
N ARG A 18 -20.71 -16.41 2.19
CA ARG A 18 -19.67 -16.53 3.22
C ARG A 18 -18.34 -17.02 2.66
N TRP A 19 -18.36 -17.96 1.72
CA TRP A 19 -17.16 -18.44 1.05
C TRP A 19 -16.50 -17.34 0.21
N LYS A 20 -17.30 -16.55 -0.51
CA LYS A 20 -16.82 -15.42 -1.30
C LYS A 20 -16.20 -14.34 -0.41
N GLU A 21 -16.86 -13.95 0.67
CA GLU A 21 -16.35 -12.97 1.63
C GLU A 21 -15.02 -13.44 2.26
N THR A 22 -14.96 -14.71 2.68
CA THR A 22 -13.72 -15.29 3.24
C THR A 22 -12.58 -15.24 2.24
N LYS A 23 -12.85 -15.55 0.97
CA LYS A 23 -11.87 -15.49 -0.11
C LYS A 23 -11.35 -14.06 -0.32
N GLU A 24 -12.25 -13.08 -0.41
CA GLU A 24 -11.87 -11.67 -0.57
C GLU A 24 -11.01 -11.15 0.60
N ILE A 25 -11.33 -11.56 1.83
CA ILE A 25 -10.53 -11.21 3.01
C ILE A 25 -9.12 -11.83 2.92
N GLN A 26 -9.01 -13.08 2.47
CA GLN A 26 -7.71 -13.74 2.31
C GLN A 26 -6.88 -13.07 1.21
N GLU A 27 -7.48 -12.72 0.08
CA GLU A 27 -6.81 -11.99 -1.00
C GLU A 27 -6.31 -10.62 -0.54
N ARG A 28 -7.14 -9.85 0.19
CA ARG A 28 -6.70 -8.57 0.78
C ARG A 28 -5.56 -8.75 1.78
N LYS A 29 -5.60 -9.79 2.62
CA LYS A 29 -4.51 -10.10 3.56
C LYS A 29 -3.22 -10.43 2.83
N LEU A 30 -3.30 -11.16 1.72
CA LEU A 30 -2.14 -11.51 0.90
C LEU A 30 -1.53 -10.25 0.25
N LEU A 31 -2.35 -9.39 -0.36
CA LEU A 31 -1.89 -8.12 -0.92
C LEU A 31 -1.21 -7.23 0.13
N PHE A 32 -1.76 -7.18 1.35
CA PHE A 32 -1.16 -6.43 2.44
C PHE A 32 0.18 -7.02 2.90
N ALA A 33 0.28 -8.35 2.96
CA ALA A 33 1.53 -9.02 3.30
C ALA A 33 2.62 -8.79 2.24
N GLU A 34 2.28 -8.83 0.95
CA GLU A 34 3.20 -8.52 -0.14
C GLU A 34 3.69 -7.07 -0.07
N HIS A 35 2.77 -6.12 0.17
CA HIS A 35 3.14 -4.72 0.31
C HIS A 35 4.07 -4.47 1.50
N ASN A 36 3.80 -5.10 2.65
CA ASN A 36 4.69 -5.01 3.82
C ASN A 36 6.06 -5.62 3.55
N LEU A 37 6.13 -6.74 2.84
CA LEU A 37 7.41 -7.36 2.49
C LEU A 37 8.27 -6.43 1.63
N VAL A 38 7.66 -5.82 0.61
CA VAL A 38 8.33 -4.83 -0.25
C VAL A 38 8.79 -3.64 0.58
N TRP A 39 7.91 -3.10 1.44
CA TRP A 39 8.23 -1.97 2.32
C TRP A 39 9.43 -2.29 3.23
N ASP A 40 9.44 -3.45 3.88
CA ASP A 40 10.54 -3.87 4.76
C ASP A 40 11.87 -3.97 4.00
N GLN A 41 11.84 -4.48 2.76
CA GLN A 41 13.04 -4.54 1.92
C GLN A 41 13.53 -3.15 1.52
N GLU A 42 12.62 -2.26 1.12
CA GLU A 42 12.95 -0.88 0.76
C GLU A 42 13.55 -0.13 1.95
N GLN A 43 12.98 -0.27 3.14
CA GLN A 43 13.48 0.34 4.38
C GLN A 43 14.91 -0.13 4.68
N LYS A 44 15.18 -1.44 4.59
CA LYS A 44 16.53 -1.98 4.78
C LYS A 44 17.54 -1.36 3.83
N ILE A 45 17.18 -1.18 2.56
CA ILE A 45 18.05 -0.56 1.56
C ILE A 45 18.24 0.94 1.86
N MET A 46 17.16 1.68 2.13
CA MET A 46 17.19 3.12 2.39
C MET A 46 18.01 3.49 3.63
N PHE A 47 17.98 2.66 4.68
CA PHE A 47 18.64 2.94 5.96
C PHE A 47 19.95 2.18 6.21
N CYS A 48 20.42 1.35 5.27
CA CYS A 48 21.71 0.66 5.39
C CYS A 48 22.91 1.64 5.53
N ASP A 49 23.80 1.47 6.49
CA ASP A 49 25.03 2.28 6.51
C ASP A 49 25.97 1.83 5.39
N VAL A 50 26.27 2.74 4.46
CA VAL A 50 27.11 2.47 3.28
C VAL A 50 28.59 2.73 3.53
N SER A 51 28.94 3.35 4.67
CA SER A 51 30.32 3.72 4.99
C SER A 51 31.21 2.48 5.18
N THR A 52 30.66 1.41 5.73
CA THR A 52 31.37 0.15 6.04
C THR A 52 31.29 -0.91 4.94
N LEU A 53 30.57 -0.65 3.85
CA LEU A 53 30.38 -1.62 2.75
C LEU A 53 31.56 -1.63 1.77
N GLU A 54 31.80 -2.80 1.17
CA GLU A 54 32.70 -2.94 0.03
C GLU A 54 32.23 -2.05 -1.15
N PRO A 55 33.15 -1.56 -2.01
CA PRO A 55 32.82 -0.62 -3.08
C PRO A 55 31.69 -1.08 -4.02
N ASP A 56 31.67 -2.37 -4.37
CA ASP A 56 30.65 -2.92 -5.28
C ASP A 56 29.28 -3.00 -4.62
N VAL A 57 29.23 -3.46 -3.37
CA VAL A 57 28.00 -3.54 -2.58
C VAL A 57 27.46 -2.15 -2.27
N ARG A 58 28.35 -1.20 -1.93
CA ARG A 58 28.01 0.21 -1.74
C ARG A 58 27.34 0.79 -2.98
N THR A 59 27.94 0.55 -4.15
CA THR A 59 27.40 1.03 -5.44
C THR A 59 26.02 0.45 -5.71
N TYR A 60 25.84 -0.85 -5.47
CA TYR A 60 24.54 -1.50 -5.59
C TYR A 60 23.47 -0.88 -4.67
N VAL A 61 23.78 -0.69 -3.38
CA VAL A 61 22.84 -0.09 -2.41
C VAL A 61 22.45 1.33 -2.82
N LEU A 62 23.40 2.15 -3.27
CA LEU A 62 23.12 3.52 -3.73
C LEU A 62 22.25 3.53 -5.00
N ALA A 63 22.50 2.64 -5.96
CA ALA A 63 21.69 2.52 -7.17
C ALA A 63 20.25 2.10 -6.82
N MET A 64 20.09 1.08 -5.97
CA MET A 64 18.79 0.62 -5.49
C MET A 64 18.02 1.73 -4.76
N ARG A 65 18.69 2.51 -3.89
CA ARG A 65 18.06 3.68 -3.23
C ARG A 65 17.52 4.68 -4.24
N THR A 66 18.31 4.98 -5.27
CA THR A 66 17.92 5.93 -6.31
C THR A 66 16.69 5.43 -7.05
N GLN A 67 16.64 4.13 -7.38
CA GLN A 67 15.48 3.51 -8.01
C GLN A 67 14.23 3.54 -7.11
N ILE A 68 14.37 3.21 -5.82
CA ILE A 68 13.27 3.26 -4.84
C ILE A 68 12.74 4.69 -4.71
N ALA A 69 13.63 5.67 -4.52
CA ALA A 69 13.25 7.08 -4.41
C ALA A 69 12.51 7.57 -5.66
N ALA A 70 13.02 7.25 -6.86
CA ALA A 70 12.36 7.59 -8.11
C ALA A 70 10.96 6.95 -8.23
N SER A 71 10.83 5.67 -7.87
CA SER A 71 9.53 4.97 -7.88
C SER A 71 8.53 5.60 -6.91
N LYS A 72 8.94 5.93 -5.68
CA LYS A 72 8.07 6.59 -4.69
C LYS A 72 7.66 7.99 -5.13
N VAL A 73 8.58 8.78 -5.69
CA VAL A 73 8.26 10.11 -6.24
C VAL A 73 7.29 10.01 -7.42
N ALA A 74 7.48 9.03 -8.32
CA ALA A 74 6.56 8.81 -9.43
C ALA A 74 5.15 8.41 -8.94
N ALA A 75 5.05 7.57 -7.90
CA ALA A 75 3.77 7.20 -7.30
C ALA A 75 3.05 8.41 -6.65
N LEU A 76 3.79 9.31 -6.00
CA LEU A 76 3.25 10.54 -5.43
C LEU A 76 2.74 11.49 -6.53
N ASN A 77 3.51 11.64 -7.61
CA ASN A 77 3.13 12.50 -8.73
C ASN A 77 1.97 11.94 -9.55
N GLY A 78 1.84 10.60 -9.66
CA GLY A 78 0.72 9.94 -10.32
C GLY A 78 -0.58 9.93 -9.50
N GLY A 79 -0.51 10.21 -8.20
CA GLY A 79 -1.68 10.38 -7.33
C GLY A 79 -2.17 11.83 -7.21
N PHE A 80 -1.44 12.79 -7.78
CA PHE A 80 -1.76 14.22 -7.76
C PHE A 80 -2.50 14.65 -9.04
N ASP A 81 -3.48 13.87 -9.50
CA ASP A 81 -4.35 14.29 -10.60
C ASP A 81 -5.82 14.18 -10.17
N GLY A 82 -6.32 15.28 -9.59
CA GLY A 82 -7.75 15.55 -9.47
C GLY A 82 -8.44 15.18 -8.16
N SER A 83 -8.74 16.22 -7.36
CA SER A 83 -9.72 16.27 -6.26
C SER A 83 -9.20 15.97 -4.84
N SER A 84 -8.72 17.02 -4.17
CA SER A 84 -9.19 17.34 -2.82
C SER A 84 -8.85 18.79 -2.50
N GLY A 85 -9.87 19.64 -2.54
CA GLY A 85 -9.83 20.93 -1.87
C GLY A 85 -9.71 20.68 -0.36
N PHE A 86 -8.48 20.71 0.13
CA PHE A 86 -8.18 20.90 1.55
C PHE A 86 -7.09 21.97 1.67
N GLY A 87 -7.40 23.16 1.16
CA GLY A 87 -6.66 24.38 1.44
C GLY A 87 -7.20 24.96 2.73
N GLY A 88 -6.74 24.42 3.86
CA GLY A 88 -6.95 25.00 5.18
C GLY A 88 -6.34 26.40 5.23
N GLU A 89 -7.20 27.34 5.58
CA GLU A 89 -6.92 28.73 5.94
C GLU A 89 -5.80 28.83 6.98
N PHE A 90 -4.59 29.22 6.57
CA PHE A 90 -3.59 29.84 7.44
C PHE A 90 -2.65 30.70 6.59
N GLY A 91 -2.70 32.02 6.79
CA GLY A 91 -1.73 32.92 6.18
C GLY A 91 -2.07 34.40 6.18
N ASP A 92 -2.77 34.93 7.20
CA ASP A 92 -2.68 36.36 7.51
C ASP A 92 -1.81 36.52 8.75
N GLY A 93 -0.63 37.08 8.54
CA GLY A 93 0.45 37.19 9.51
C GLY A 93 1.42 38.25 9.05
N ASN A 94 0.88 39.41 8.70
CA ASN A 94 1.64 40.64 8.51
C ASN A 94 2.20 41.07 9.88
N GLY A 95 3.52 41.07 10.01
CA GLY A 95 4.23 41.38 11.26
C GLY A 95 5.48 42.19 10.98
N GLU A 96 5.27 43.41 10.51
CA GLU A 96 6.24 44.50 10.50
C GLU A 96 6.17 45.21 11.87
N VAL A 97 7.26 45.18 12.65
CA VAL A 97 7.78 46.25 13.54
C VAL A 97 9.18 45.89 14.06
#